data_AF-A0A7L4QYX8-F1
#
_entry.id   AF-A0A7L4QYX8-F1
#
_cell.length_a   1.000
_cell.length_b   1.000
_cell.length_c   1.000
_cell.angle_alpha   90.00
_cell.angle_beta   90.00
_cell.angle_gamma   90.00
#
_symmetry.space_group_name_H-M   'P 1'
#
loop_
_entity.id
_entity.type
_entity.pdbx_description
1 polymer ?
#
loop_
_entity_poly.entity_id
_entity_poly.type
_entity_poly.pdbx_seq_one_letter_code
_entity_poly.pdbx_strand_id
1 'polypeptide(L)'
;ELITKAREGETFLASSQRCPPGKYVLGVSEDKPDGYYLKSGRYIDEKTASNAVSALPRINREYDHIRIEPLSKNSGHFDVMILYLTPEKAMRIVQAMAYNDGERLCIDTFGAASICGDCTALAYERGIGLSYGCKGSRKHSNYSDNEIPVGIRFDKAEKIEKGLRNIPETRN
;
A
#
# COMPACT_ATOMS: atom_id res chain seq x y z
N GLU A 1 -5.94 -9.75 5.34
CA GLU A 1 -7.24 -10.01 5.99
C GLU A 1 -8.18 -8.80 6.03
N LEU A 2 -8.02 -7.79 6.92
CA LEU A 2 -9.01 -6.70 7.05
C LEU A 2 -9.29 -5.94 5.75
N ILE A 3 -8.23 -5.57 5.01
CA ILE A 3 -8.38 -4.90 3.71
C ILE A 3 -9.16 -5.77 2.71
N THR A 4 -8.94 -7.09 2.71
CA THR A 4 -9.65 -8.03 1.84
C THR A 4 -11.13 -8.10 2.19
N LYS A 5 -11.46 -8.24 3.48
CA LYS A 5 -12.85 -8.20 3.96
C LYS A 5 -13.54 -6.88 3.64
N ALA A 6 -12.81 -5.77 3.72
CA ALA A 6 -13.35 -4.47 3.34
C ALA A 6 -13.69 -4.39 1.84
N ARG A 7 -12.89 -5.03 0.96
CA ARG A 7 -13.25 -5.17 -0.47
C ARG A 7 -14.54 -5.95 -0.68
N GLU A 8 -14.86 -6.86 0.24
CA GLU A 8 -16.09 -7.68 0.22
C GLU A 8 -17.28 -6.97 0.89
N GLY A 9 -17.10 -5.73 1.34
CA GLY A 9 -18.16 -4.87 1.83
C GLY A 9 -18.14 -4.60 3.33
N GLU A 10 -17.21 -5.18 4.09
CA GLU A 10 -17.12 -4.97 5.54
C GLU A 10 -16.46 -3.63 5.91
N THR A 11 -16.81 -3.09 7.08
CA THR A 11 -16.21 -1.85 7.60
C THR A 11 -15.61 -2.13 8.97
N PHE A 12 -14.40 -1.62 9.20
CA PHE A 12 -13.64 -1.82 10.42
C PHE A 12 -13.15 -0.50 11.00
N LEU A 13 -13.07 -0.45 12.33
CA LEU A 13 -12.33 0.55 13.06
C LEU A 13 -11.23 -0.17 13.84
N ALA A 14 -10.00 -0.15 13.32
CA ALA A 14 -8.89 -0.92 13.85
C ALA A 14 -8.01 -0.06 14.77
N SER A 15 -7.84 -0.46 16.03
CA SER A 15 -6.89 0.13 16.98
C SER A 15 -5.58 -0.65 17.10
N SER A 16 -5.45 -1.79 16.41
CA SER A 16 -4.28 -2.65 16.56
C SER A 16 -3.89 -3.34 15.26
N GLN A 17 -2.60 -3.69 15.17
CA GLN A 17 -2.02 -4.46 14.09
C GLN A 17 -1.25 -5.64 14.67
N ARG A 18 -1.43 -6.84 14.12
CA ARG A 18 -0.76 -8.06 14.62
C ARG A 18 0.59 -8.32 13.95
N CYS A 19 0.76 -7.91 12.70
CA CYS A 19 1.99 -8.08 11.94
C CYS A 19 3.10 -7.15 12.51
N PRO A 20 4.27 -7.66 12.96
CA PRO A 20 5.29 -6.79 13.57
C PRO A 20 5.77 -5.65 12.65
N PRO A 21 6.10 -5.90 11.36
CA PRO A 21 6.35 -4.80 10.42
C PRO A 21 5.18 -3.84 10.26
N GLY A 22 3.94 -4.35 10.29
CA GLY A 22 2.75 -3.50 10.23
C GLY A 22 2.60 -2.60 11.44
N LYS A 23 2.91 -3.08 12.66
CA LYS A 23 2.89 -2.27 13.88
C LYS A 23 3.88 -1.12 13.77
N TYR A 24 5.10 -1.42 13.35
CA TYR A 24 6.16 -0.43 13.18
C TYR A 24 5.80 0.60 12.10
N VAL A 25 5.51 0.14 10.88
CA VAL A 25 5.22 1.02 9.73
C VAL A 25 4.02 1.93 9.97
N LEU A 26 2.96 1.41 10.60
CA LEU A 26 1.77 2.20 10.87
C LEU A 26 1.95 3.14 12.08
N GLY A 27 3.04 3.07 12.84
CA GLY A 27 3.22 3.91 14.03
C GLY A 27 2.52 3.40 15.30
N VAL A 28 2.09 2.13 15.30
CA VAL A 28 1.43 1.49 16.46
C VAL A 28 2.46 1.02 17.52
N SER A 29 3.70 0.78 17.13
CA SER A 29 4.80 0.45 18.04
C SER A 29 6.12 1.04 17.56
N GLU A 30 7.00 1.39 18.49
CA GLU A 30 8.40 1.76 18.23
C GLU A 30 9.31 0.53 18.06
N ASP A 31 8.81 -0.67 18.37
CA ASP A 31 9.58 -1.92 18.25
C ASP A 31 9.98 -2.19 16.80
N LYS A 32 11.29 -2.21 16.55
CA LYS A 32 11.85 -2.53 15.23
C LYS A 32 11.70 -4.03 14.93
N PRO A 33 11.22 -4.40 13.73
CA PRO A 33 10.97 -5.80 13.37
C PRO A 33 12.21 -6.53 12.80
N ASP A 34 13.43 -6.07 13.08
CA ASP A 34 14.68 -6.64 12.52
C ASP A 34 14.88 -8.08 13.01
N GLY A 35 14.73 -8.32 14.31
CA GLY A 35 14.75 -9.67 14.87
C GLY A 35 13.65 -10.58 14.32
N TYR A 36 12.46 -10.05 13.99
CA TYR A 36 11.42 -10.82 13.29
C TYR A 36 11.87 -11.20 11.88
N TYR A 37 12.45 -10.27 11.14
CA TYR A 37 12.93 -10.54 9.79
C TYR A 37 14.08 -11.54 9.76
N LEU A 38 15.07 -11.39 10.64
CA LEU A 38 16.19 -12.32 10.75
C LEU A 38 15.73 -13.73 11.12
N LYS A 39 14.97 -13.88 12.22
CA LYS A 39 14.46 -15.20 12.68
C LYS A 39 13.62 -15.91 11.62
N SER A 40 13.02 -15.16 10.71
CA SER A 40 12.21 -15.70 9.62
C SER A 40 12.98 -16.05 8.34
N GLY A 41 14.30 -15.87 8.34
CA GLY A 41 15.19 -16.15 7.20
C GLY A 41 15.01 -15.19 6.03
N ARG A 42 14.49 -13.98 6.26
CA ARG A 42 14.30 -12.99 5.18
C ARG A 42 15.58 -12.26 4.81
N TYR A 43 16.53 -12.19 5.74
CA TYR A 43 17.83 -11.55 5.54
C TYR A 43 18.92 -12.44 6.14
N ILE A 44 20.12 -12.34 5.57
CA ILE A 44 21.25 -13.22 5.85
C ILE A 44 21.86 -13.00 7.25
N ASP A 45 21.79 -11.77 7.76
CA ASP A 45 22.38 -11.37 9.04
C ASP A 45 21.61 -10.21 9.70
N GLU A 46 21.96 -9.91 10.95
CA GLU A 46 21.39 -8.82 11.74
C GLU A 46 21.59 -7.45 11.08
N LYS A 47 22.76 -7.20 10.51
CA LYS A 47 23.08 -5.92 9.88
C LYS A 47 22.16 -5.65 8.68
N THR A 48 21.96 -6.65 7.83
CA THR A 48 21.07 -6.59 6.67
C THR A 48 19.62 -6.46 7.10
N ALA A 49 19.19 -7.18 8.15
CA ALA A 49 17.86 -7.04 8.71
C ALA A 49 17.60 -5.64 9.30
N SER A 50 18.57 -5.05 10.00
CA SER A 50 18.49 -3.69 10.55
C SER A 50 18.43 -2.64 9.43
N ASN A 51 19.24 -2.80 8.38
CA ASN A 51 19.18 -1.93 7.20
C ASN A 51 17.82 -2.00 6.52
N ALA A 52 17.27 -3.22 6.37
CA ALA A 52 15.94 -3.44 5.83
C ALA A 52 14.85 -2.74 6.63
N VAL A 53 14.90 -2.82 7.96
CA VAL A 53 13.95 -2.10 8.82
C VAL A 53 14.10 -0.59 8.70
N SER A 54 15.33 -0.09 8.60
CA SER A 54 15.59 1.35 8.50
C SER A 54 15.09 1.93 7.17
N ALA A 55 14.96 1.10 6.14
CA ALA A 55 14.36 1.48 4.86
C ALA A 55 12.83 1.41 4.84
N LEU A 56 12.19 0.87 5.89
CA LEU A 56 10.72 0.81 5.93
C LEU A 56 10.13 2.22 6.06
N PRO A 57 9.09 2.55 5.27
CA PRO A 57 8.35 3.78 5.48
C PRO A 57 7.60 3.73 6.82
N ARG A 58 7.35 4.89 7.41
CA ARG A 58 6.62 4.99 8.69
C ARG A 58 5.65 6.16 8.65
N ILE A 59 4.41 5.91 9.08
CA ILE A 59 3.43 6.98 9.29
C ILE A 59 3.89 7.81 10.50
N ASN A 60 4.17 9.09 10.27
CA ASN A 60 4.56 10.04 11.31
C ASN A 60 3.35 10.93 11.67
N ARG A 61 2.30 10.32 12.21
CA ARG A 61 1.08 10.98 12.66
C ARG A 61 0.51 10.22 13.83
N GLU A 62 0.08 10.94 14.86
CA GLU A 62 -0.66 10.35 15.99
C GLU A 62 -2.13 10.11 15.60
N TYR A 63 -2.64 8.94 15.95
CA TYR A 63 -4.03 8.55 15.74
C TYR A 63 -4.43 7.42 16.70
N ASP A 64 -5.72 7.32 17.03
CA ASP A 64 -6.24 6.25 17.89
C ASP A 64 -6.69 5.01 17.09
N HIS A 65 -7.26 5.25 15.91
CA HIS A 65 -7.86 4.22 15.08
C HIS A 65 -7.62 4.45 13.58
N ILE A 66 -7.55 3.35 12.83
CA ILE A 66 -7.62 3.35 11.37
C ILE A 66 -9.00 2.84 10.96
N ARG A 67 -9.75 3.68 10.24
CA ARG A 67 -11.00 3.26 9.59
C ARG A 67 -10.67 2.59 8.26
N ILE A 68 -11.24 1.41 8.04
CA ILE A 68 -11.06 0.62 6.82
C ILE A 68 -12.45 0.29 6.29
N GLU A 69 -12.77 0.70 5.07
CA GLU A 69 -14.09 0.48 4.48
C GLU A 69 -14.03 0.39 2.94
N PRO A 70 -15.02 -0.26 2.30
CA PRO A 70 -15.17 -0.18 0.86
C PRO A 70 -15.51 1.24 0.42
N LEU A 71 -15.05 1.62 -0.77
CA LEU A 71 -15.37 2.91 -1.37
C LEU A 71 -16.89 3.15 -1.49
N SER A 72 -17.68 2.09 -1.71
CA SER A 72 -19.16 2.18 -1.79
C SER A 72 -19.85 2.61 -0.49
N LYS A 73 -19.17 2.52 0.66
CA LYS A 73 -19.67 2.98 1.97
C LYS A 73 -18.94 4.23 2.48
N ASN A 74 -17.91 4.69 1.79
CA ASN A 74 -17.13 5.84 2.19
C ASN A 74 -17.92 7.14 1.94
N SER A 75 -17.80 8.10 2.84
CA SER A 75 -18.50 9.39 2.78
C SER A 75 -17.84 10.43 1.85
N GLY A 76 -17.10 9.97 0.84
CA GLY A 76 -16.44 10.83 -0.15
C GLY A 76 -15.09 11.41 0.28
N HIS A 77 -14.48 10.91 1.35
CA HIS A 77 -13.14 11.32 1.79
C HIS A 77 -12.38 10.15 2.43
N PHE A 78 -11.10 10.00 2.10
CA PHE A 78 -10.21 8.98 2.65
C PHE A 78 -8.78 9.53 2.73
N ASP A 79 -7.92 8.94 3.56
CA ASP A 79 -6.49 9.26 3.53
C ASP A 79 -5.80 8.53 2.35
N VAL A 80 -6.06 7.22 2.23
CA VAL A 80 -5.53 6.37 1.17
C VAL A 80 -6.59 5.37 0.71
N MET A 81 -6.75 5.22 -0.61
CA MET A 81 -7.53 4.17 -1.24
C MET A 81 -6.59 3.06 -1.72
N ILE A 82 -6.93 1.82 -1.41
CA ILE A 82 -6.15 0.64 -1.84
C ILE A 82 -6.95 -0.13 -2.90
N LEU A 83 -6.37 -0.22 -4.09
CA LEU A 83 -6.88 -0.99 -5.22
C LEU A 83 -6.06 -2.27 -5.39
N TYR A 84 -6.71 -3.32 -5.87
CA TYR A 84 -6.04 -4.54 -6.32
C TYR A 84 -6.34 -4.69 -7.81
N LEU A 85 -5.31 -4.51 -8.63
CA LEU A 85 -5.44 -4.32 -10.06
C LEU A 85 -4.66 -5.39 -10.81
N THR A 86 -5.07 -5.72 -12.03
CA THR A 86 -4.18 -6.46 -12.94
C THR A 86 -2.96 -5.60 -13.29
N PRO A 87 -1.82 -6.19 -13.70
CA PRO A 87 -0.64 -5.42 -14.10
C PRO A 87 -0.94 -4.36 -15.17
N GLU A 88 -1.80 -4.68 -16.13
CA GLU A 88 -2.24 -3.73 -17.16
C GLU A 88 -3.00 -2.53 -16.57
N LYS A 89 -3.98 -2.78 -15.69
CA LYS A 89 -4.72 -1.69 -15.01
C LYS A 89 -3.80 -0.86 -14.11
N ALA A 90 -2.87 -1.49 -13.38
CA ALA A 90 -1.90 -0.77 -12.56
C ALA A 90 -0.99 0.12 -13.42
N MET A 91 -0.53 -0.36 -14.58
CA MET A 91 0.23 0.42 -15.56
C MET A 91 -0.57 1.64 -16.05
N ARG A 92 -1.87 1.48 -16.33
CA ARG A 92 -2.75 2.60 -16.71
C ARG A 92 -2.88 3.66 -15.60
N ILE A 93 -2.89 3.28 -14.33
CA ILE A 93 -2.84 4.25 -13.21
C ILE A 93 -1.54 5.06 -13.25
N VAL A 94 -0.40 4.42 -13.51
CA VAL A 94 0.90 5.11 -13.64
C VAL A 94 0.90 6.07 -14.83
N GLN A 95 0.38 5.65 -15.99
CA GLN A 95 0.24 6.52 -17.15
C GLN A 95 -0.70 7.70 -16.88
N ALA A 96 -1.82 7.47 -16.20
CA ALA A 96 -2.75 8.52 -15.82
C ALA A 96 -2.11 9.55 -14.87
N MET A 97 -1.25 9.11 -13.95
CA MET A 97 -0.48 10.02 -13.10
C MET A 97 0.47 10.92 -13.91
N ALA A 98 1.06 10.41 -14.99
CA ALA A 98 1.95 11.16 -15.88
C ALA A 98 1.21 11.96 -16.97
N TYR A 99 -0.11 11.81 -17.10
CA TYR A 99 -0.86 12.37 -18.23
C TYR A 99 -0.75 13.90 -18.35
N ASN A 100 -0.81 14.62 -17.22
CA ASN A 100 -0.91 16.09 -17.25
C ASN A 100 0.45 16.78 -17.43
N ASP A 101 1.54 16.15 -17.01
CA ASP A 101 2.87 16.79 -16.88
C ASP A 101 4.00 15.98 -17.53
N GLY A 102 3.72 14.73 -17.96
CA GLY A 102 4.72 13.83 -18.54
C GLY A 102 5.78 13.37 -17.54
N GLU A 103 5.59 13.61 -16.24
CA GLU A 103 6.60 13.31 -15.24
C GLU A 103 6.73 11.82 -15.00
N ARG A 104 7.98 11.34 -14.92
CA ARG A 104 8.26 9.97 -14.54
C ARG A 104 7.85 9.75 -13.10
N LEU A 105 6.93 8.81 -12.88
CA LEU A 105 6.60 8.37 -11.54
C LEU A 105 7.72 7.49 -10.96
N CYS A 106 8.27 7.90 -9.81
CA CYS A 106 9.20 7.10 -9.02
C CYS A 106 8.41 6.20 -8.06
N ILE A 107 8.35 4.90 -8.37
CA ILE A 107 7.75 3.90 -7.50
C ILE A 107 8.84 3.21 -6.69
N ASP A 108 8.75 3.36 -5.37
CA ASP A 108 9.63 2.75 -4.39
C ASP A 108 8.89 1.55 -3.78
N THR A 109 9.47 0.36 -3.90
CA THR A 109 8.88 -0.87 -3.36
C THR A 109 9.97 -1.76 -2.81
N PHE A 110 9.66 -2.43 -1.70
CA PHE A 110 10.62 -3.26 -1.00
C PHE A 110 10.34 -4.76 -1.09
N GLY A 111 9.14 -5.17 -1.51
CA GLY A 111 8.69 -6.57 -1.41
C GLY A 111 8.49 -7.06 0.04
N ALA A 112 8.65 -6.15 1.00
CA ALA A 112 8.30 -6.29 2.41
C ALA A 112 7.35 -5.15 2.79
N ALA A 113 6.58 -5.32 3.87
CA ALA A 113 5.61 -4.32 4.32
C ALA A 113 4.69 -3.78 3.20
N SER A 114 4.16 -4.68 2.36
CA SER A 114 3.37 -4.32 1.17
C SER A 114 2.18 -3.39 1.46
N ILE A 115 1.13 -3.90 2.10
CA ILE A 115 -0.10 -3.14 2.28
C ILE A 115 0.10 -1.98 3.27
N CYS A 116 0.78 -2.20 4.39
CA CYS A 116 1.02 -1.16 5.40
C CYS A 116 2.06 -0.11 4.96
N GLY A 117 3.12 -0.53 4.26
CA GLY A 117 4.22 0.32 3.84
C GLY A 117 3.98 0.91 2.47
N ASP A 118 4.20 0.12 1.41
CA ASP A 118 4.09 0.59 0.02
C ASP A 118 2.70 1.21 -0.26
N CYS A 119 1.62 0.49 0.05
CA CYS A 119 0.28 0.90 -0.34
C CYS A 119 -0.44 1.80 0.68
N THR A 120 0.11 2.01 1.88
CA THR A 120 -0.50 2.92 2.88
C THR A 120 0.46 4.03 3.26
N ALA A 121 1.57 3.74 3.95
CA ALA A 121 2.50 4.78 4.42
C ALA A 121 3.13 5.58 3.26
N LEU A 122 3.71 4.91 2.25
CA LEU A 122 4.31 5.58 1.10
C LEU A 122 3.26 6.27 0.23
N ALA A 123 2.10 5.64 0.01
CA ALA A 123 1.01 6.28 -0.72
C ALA A 123 0.50 7.54 0.01
N TYR A 124 0.37 7.50 1.34
CA TYR A 124 -0.01 8.66 2.14
C TYR A 124 1.02 9.79 2.07
N GLU A 125 2.31 9.46 2.06
CA GLU A 125 3.38 10.46 2.00
C GLU A 125 3.57 11.03 0.58
N ARG A 126 3.73 10.15 -0.41
CA ARG A 126 4.15 10.47 -1.78
C ARG A 126 2.98 10.59 -2.77
N GLY A 127 1.77 10.25 -2.36
CA GLY A 127 0.54 10.34 -3.15
C GLY A 127 0.15 9.03 -3.85
N ILE A 128 1.09 8.14 -4.15
CA ILE A 128 0.85 6.83 -4.76
C ILE A 128 1.90 5.83 -4.33
N GLY A 129 1.52 4.56 -4.23
CA GLY A 129 2.44 3.45 -4.00
C GLY A 129 1.94 2.17 -4.67
N LEU A 130 2.87 1.30 -5.06
CA LEU A 130 2.58 0.03 -5.70
C LEU A 130 3.37 -1.05 -5.02
N SER A 131 2.77 -2.23 -4.86
CA SER A 131 3.45 -3.35 -4.24
C SER A 131 3.23 -4.64 -5.00
N TYR A 132 4.25 -5.50 -5.04
CA TYR A 132 4.12 -6.87 -5.52
C TYR A 132 3.58 -7.82 -4.44
N GLY A 133 3.29 -7.31 -3.24
CA GLY A 133 2.95 -8.10 -2.07
C GLY A 133 4.16 -8.37 -1.18
N CYS A 134 3.90 -8.67 0.08
CA CYS A 134 4.89 -9.22 1.00
C CYS A 134 4.44 -10.62 1.41
N LYS A 135 5.35 -11.42 1.97
CA LYS A 135 5.03 -12.78 2.44
C LYS A 135 3.78 -12.83 3.31
N GLY A 136 3.56 -11.83 4.16
CA GLY A 136 2.35 -11.74 4.99
C GLY A 136 1.08 -11.42 4.19
N SER A 137 1.13 -10.44 3.29
CA SER A 137 -0.04 -10.07 2.48
C SER A 137 -0.46 -11.21 1.56
N ARG A 138 0.50 -11.86 0.90
CA ARG A 138 0.27 -13.01 0.01
C ARG A 138 -0.22 -14.25 0.77
N LYS A 139 0.26 -14.49 2.00
CA LYS A 139 -0.17 -15.63 2.81
C LYS A 139 -1.55 -15.47 3.44
N HIS A 140 -1.93 -14.25 3.82
CA HIS A 140 -3.11 -13.97 4.66
C HIS A 140 -4.21 -13.18 3.94
N SER A 141 -4.17 -13.15 2.62
CA SER A 141 -5.15 -12.48 1.79
C SER A 141 -5.39 -13.34 0.56
N ASN A 142 -6.63 -13.42 0.10
CA ASN A 142 -7.01 -14.27 -1.04
C ASN A 142 -6.97 -13.53 -2.38
N TYR A 143 -6.15 -12.48 -2.50
CA TYR A 143 -6.00 -11.78 -3.76
C TYR A 143 -5.03 -12.55 -4.67
N SER A 144 -5.33 -12.54 -5.97
CA SER A 144 -4.64 -13.32 -7.00
C SER A 144 -3.17 -12.95 -7.14
N ASP A 145 -2.35 -13.90 -7.59
CA ASP A 145 -0.97 -13.64 -8.02
C ASP A 145 -0.90 -12.65 -9.20
N ASN A 146 -1.98 -12.54 -9.98
CA ASN A 146 -2.13 -11.55 -11.04
C ASN A 146 -2.74 -10.23 -10.57
N GLU A 147 -2.90 -10.02 -9.26
CA GLU A 147 -3.29 -8.73 -8.69
C GLU A 147 -2.09 -8.02 -8.05
N ILE A 148 -1.99 -6.73 -8.35
CA ILE A 148 -1.02 -5.76 -7.88
C ILE A 148 -1.76 -4.76 -6.97
N PRO A 149 -1.46 -4.77 -5.67
CA PRO A 149 -1.88 -3.71 -4.75
C PRO A 149 -1.34 -2.33 -5.18
N VAL A 150 -2.22 -1.35 -5.22
CA VAL A 150 -1.91 0.06 -5.49
C VAL A 150 -2.59 0.94 -4.44
N GLY A 151 -1.82 1.76 -3.74
CA GLY A 151 -2.31 2.78 -2.82
C GLY A 151 -2.36 4.14 -3.51
N ILE A 152 -3.43 4.90 -3.31
CA ILE A 152 -3.65 6.22 -3.90
C ILE A 152 -4.12 7.18 -2.80
N ARG A 153 -3.43 8.29 -2.61
CA ARG A 153 -3.88 9.37 -1.71
C ARG A 153 -5.02 10.15 -2.35
N PHE A 154 -5.93 10.64 -1.52
CA PHE A 154 -7.14 11.33 -1.98
C PHE A 154 -6.88 12.50 -2.94
N ASP A 155 -5.86 13.32 -2.68
CA ASP A 155 -5.48 14.45 -3.54
C ASP A 155 -4.99 14.04 -4.95
N LYS A 156 -4.71 12.76 -5.19
CA LYS A 156 -4.31 12.24 -6.51
C LYS A 156 -5.47 11.61 -7.29
N ALA A 157 -6.61 11.38 -6.65
CA ALA A 157 -7.74 10.68 -7.28
C ALA A 157 -8.24 11.40 -8.53
N GLU A 158 -8.47 12.72 -8.45
CA GLU A 158 -8.94 13.53 -9.59
C GLU A 158 -7.91 13.56 -10.73
N LYS A 159 -6.62 13.68 -10.40
CA LYS A 159 -5.52 13.64 -11.38
C LYS A 159 -5.53 12.32 -12.16
N ILE A 160 -5.68 11.20 -11.46
CA ILE A 160 -5.73 9.86 -12.03
C ILE A 160 -6.99 9.69 -12.87
N GLU A 161 -8.15 10.11 -12.37
CA GLU A 161 -9.42 10.01 -13.09
C GLU A 161 -9.36 10.76 -14.42
N LYS A 162 -8.87 12.01 -14.41
CA LYS A 162 -8.65 12.79 -15.63
C LYS A 162 -7.71 12.07 -16.59
N GLY A 163 -6.61 11.53 -16.10
CA GLY A 163 -5.66 10.78 -16.92
C GLY A 163 -6.31 9.55 -17.57
N LEU A 164 -6.99 8.71 -16.79
CA LEU A 164 -7.67 7.50 -17.27
C LEU A 164 -8.72 7.78 -18.34
N ARG A 165 -9.44 8.91 -18.25
CA ARG A 165 -10.44 9.33 -19.24
C ARG A 165 -9.85 9.74 -20.59
N ASN A 166 -8.59 10.17 -20.62
CA ASN A 166 -7.98 10.79 -21.82
C ASN A 166 -6.84 9.97 -22.43
N ILE A 167 -6.18 9.10 -21.67
CA ILE A 167 -5.19 8.18 -22.23
C ILE A 167 -5.86 7.14 -23.13
N PRO A 168 -5.21 6.70 -24.23
CA PRO A 168 -5.77 5.67 -25.09
C PRO A 168 -5.96 4.34 -24.36
N GLU A 169 -6.86 3.51 -24.86
CA GLU A 169 -7.01 2.13 -24.37
C GLU A 169 -5.76 1.31 -24.67
N THR A 170 -5.48 0.31 -23.82
CA THR A 170 -4.28 -0.53 -23.98
C THR A 170 -4.43 -1.55 -25.12
N ARG A 171 -5.65 -1.97 -25.42
CA ARG A 171 -5.98 -2.85 -26.54
C ARG A 171 -7.18 -2.25 -27.25
N ASN A 172 -7.15 -2.31 -28.59
CA ASN A 172 -8.26 -1.89 -29.46
C ASN A 172 -9.41 -2.90 -29.41
#